data_AF-A0AB38YD09-F1
#
_entry.id   AF-A0AB38YD09-F1
#
_cell.length_a   1.000
_cell.length_b   1.000
_cell.length_c   1.000
_cell.angle_alpha   90.00
_cell.angle_beta   90.00
_cell.angle_gamma   90.00
#
_symmetry.space_group_name_H-M   'P 1'
#
loop_
_entity.id
_entity.type
_entity.pdbx_description
1 polymer ?
#
loop_
_entity_poly.entity_id
_entity_poly.type
_entity_poly.pdbx_seq_one_letter_code
_entity_poly.pdbx_strand_id
1 'polypeptide(L)'
;MCTLSWQHHQGALNIVFSRDERRNRIAAEPPSVFNEGGRKILAPRDPEGDGFWLATNDQGLTICLLNDYAAEQQHRTSTATQSRGRLVRALSACATPMAVRSLLQNTAPMDFAPCVVFVFWQTQEPLCWRWSTQAWSETVAPSSPFSTSSLLPQWIPLLRRYFFSRWATEPQGWRTWTPEHQLQAHCVRHRCMPWASVAMSRRDRSTVSLTRIQVQPGSTRMEYWPGTPVSGAEPTSMQTLETHWQPLPHSEPVVPPAAPPVDVERLLQDKNPALWQRLRGSPMRLLLRLLWKVTQVRQFNQALMALSDTNTRRFPAQVLQRLGVSAQVLNGTALPAVAARPVFVANHPTGGLDGLILLAWLQSYYPEVKVVVTDLLTLIPPMKSLVVPVDRYRSSRQSVRNLHAAFATDAAILVFPAGRTARKQQGKLTDFEWHSMPVTLARRFGRLLVPIHLEGTNSRWFHGVAALRQRFNVALNLEMALLPRELLKPATRTFGVCVGETIRAEELEQLAPNDQQRMAVVRAHYDRLTRPHPALAQAMSSLVLKETSS
;
A
#
# COMPACT_ATOMS: atom_id res chain seq x y z
N MET A 1 2.13 5.00 -24.36
CA MET A 1 2.37 5.93 -23.24
C MET A 1 1.02 6.07 -22.59
N CYS A 2 0.88 5.97 -21.28
CA CYS A 2 -0.45 5.99 -20.67
C CYS A 2 -0.39 6.76 -19.36
N THR A 3 -1.53 7.27 -18.93
CA THR A 3 -1.68 7.91 -17.61
C THR A 3 -2.88 7.30 -16.92
N LEU A 4 -2.65 6.75 -15.74
CA LEU A 4 -3.65 6.23 -14.82
C LEU A 4 -3.71 7.14 -13.61
N SER A 5 -4.90 7.62 -13.27
CA SER A 5 -5.13 8.25 -11.96
C SER A 5 -6.31 7.57 -11.27
N TRP A 6 -6.29 7.61 -9.96
CA TRP A 6 -7.40 7.19 -9.13
C TRP A 6 -7.59 8.15 -7.97
N GLN A 7 -8.82 8.23 -7.49
CA GLN A 7 -9.18 8.93 -6.27
C GLN A 7 -10.42 8.29 -5.66
N HIS A 8 -10.70 8.62 -4.41
CA HIS A 8 -11.95 8.21 -3.76
C HIS A 8 -12.74 9.44 -3.39
N HIS A 9 -14.03 9.39 -3.68
CA HIS A 9 -14.96 10.48 -3.45
C HIS A 9 -16.29 9.89 -2.99
N GLN A 10 -16.77 10.34 -1.83
CA GLN A 10 -18.06 9.89 -1.26
C GLN A 10 -18.23 8.36 -1.18
N GLY A 11 -17.16 7.65 -0.80
CA GLY A 11 -17.19 6.18 -0.67
C GLY A 11 -17.03 5.40 -1.98
N ALA A 12 -17.05 6.05 -3.13
CA ALA A 12 -16.75 5.44 -4.43
C ALA A 12 -15.27 5.60 -4.82
N LEU A 13 -14.75 4.66 -5.58
CA LEU A 13 -13.43 4.72 -6.21
C LEU A 13 -13.60 5.16 -7.68
N ASN A 14 -12.94 6.24 -8.06
CA ASN A 14 -12.93 6.79 -9.42
C ASN A 14 -11.55 6.56 -10.05
N ILE A 15 -11.51 5.79 -11.13
CA ILE A 15 -10.31 5.46 -11.89
C ILE A 15 -10.42 6.12 -13.26
N VAL A 16 -9.39 6.86 -13.68
CA VAL A 16 -9.33 7.50 -14.99
C VAL A 16 -8.07 7.05 -15.72
N PHE A 17 -8.25 6.55 -16.94
CA PHE A 17 -7.18 6.02 -17.78
C PHE A 17 -7.14 6.76 -19.12
N SER A 18 -6.04 7.46 -19.38
CA SER A 18 -5.69 8.00 -20.70
C SER A 18 -4.82 7.00 -21.45
N ARG A 19 -5.31 6.53 -22.60
CA ARG A 19 -4.56 5.65 -23.49
C ARG A 19 -3.87 6.47 -24.57
N ASP A 20 -2.54 6.52 -24.55
CA ASP A 20 -1.77 7.14 -25.65
C ASP A 20 -1.16 6.08 -26.56
N GLU A 21 -1.49 6.20 -27.85
CA GLU A 21 -1.21 5.20 -28.86
C GLU A 21 -0.84 5.85 -30.21
N ARG A 22 -0.33 5.04 -31.14
CA ARG A 22 -0.04 5.45 -32.52
C ARG A 22 -1.31 5.93 -33.21
N ARG A 23 -1.22 7.01 -33.98
CA ARG A 23 -2.35 7.61 -34.71
C ARG A 23 -2.94 6.70 -35.78
N ASN A 24 -2.14 5.76 -36.30
CA ASN A 24 -2.52 4.83 -37.35
C ASN A 24 -2.98 3.47 -36.82
N ARG A 25 -3.02 3.27 -35.49
CA ARG A 25 -3.56 2.05 -34.90
C ARG A 25 -5.07 2.03 -35.09
N ILE A 26 -5.65 0.85 -35.34
CA ILE A 26 -7.11 0.69 -35.44
C ILE A 26 -7.76 1.18 -34.13
N ALA A 27 -8.83 1.95 -34.28
CA ALA A 27 -9.58 2.49 -33.15
C ALA A 27 -10.12 1.35 -32.28
N ALA A 28 -10.00 1.52 -30.95
CA ALA A 28 -10.52 0.53 -30.02
C ALA A 28 -12.05 0.50 -30.01
N GLU A 29 -12.62 -0.67 -29.79
CA GLU A 29 -14.05 -0.85 -29.63
C GLU A 29 -14.50 -0.28 -28.27
N PRO A 30 -15.63 0.44 -28.22
CA PRO A 30 -16.18 0.95 -26.96
C PRO A 30 -16.47 -0.16 -25.93
N PRO A 31 -16.64 0.20 -24.64
CA PRO A 31 -16.92 -0.78 -23.60
C PRO A 31 -18.16 -1.63 -23.89
N SER A 32 -18.02 -2.94 -23.69
CA SER A 32 -19.09 -3.93 -23.74
C SER A 32 -18.89 -4.99 -22.65
N VAL A 33 -19.94 -5.77 -22.38
CA VAL A 33 -19.90 -6.84 -21.37
C VAL A 33 -19.51 -8.16 -22.05
N PHE A 34 -18.47 -8.79 -21.52
CA PHE A 34 -17.95 -10.09 -21.93
C PHE A 34 -18.19 -11.12 -20.82
N ASN A 35 -18.28 -12.40 -21.20
CA ASN A 35 -18.33 -13.50 -20.24
C ASN A 35 -17.03 -14.30 -20.32
N GLU A 36 -16.24 -14.28 -19.26
CA GLU A 36 -14.92 -14.94 -19.21
C GLU A 36 -14.78 -15.67 -17.88
N GLY A 37 -14.42 -16.95 -17.89
CA GLY A 37 -14.25 -17.74 -16.66
C GLY A 37 -15.48 -17.74 -15.74
N GLY A 38 -16.69 -17.63 -16.30
CA GLY A 38 -17.95 -17.52 -15.54
C GLY A 38 -18.19 -16.16 -14.89
N ARG A 39 -17.43 -15.12 -15.27
CA ARG A 39 -17.57 -13.74 -14.77
C ARG A 39 -18.04 -12.81 -15.86
N LYS A 40 -18.87 -11.84 -15.49
CA LYS A 40 -19.18 -10.70 -16.36
C LYS A 40 -18.05 -9.68 -16.24
N ILE A 41 -17.48 -9.30 -17.37
CA ILE A 41 -16.37 -8.37 -17.48
C ILE A 41 -16.78 -7.20 -18.38
N LEU A 42 -16.72 -5.99 -17.87
CA LEU A 42 -16.93 -4.77 -18.63
C LEU A 42 -15.56 -4.20 -19.04
N ALA A 43 -15.32 -4.10 -20.34
CA ALA A 43 -14.05 -3.60 -20.88
C ALA A 43 -14.23 -3.05 -22.30
N PRO A 44 -13.40 -2.09 -22.74
CA PRO A 44 -13.20 -1.82 -24.15
C PRO A 44 -12.20 -2.82 -24.76
N ARG A 45 -12.31 -3.08 -26.07
CA ARG A 45 -11.49 -4.09 -26.76
C ARG A 45 -10.50 -3.46 -27.74
N ASP A 46 -9.26 -3.96 -27.73
CA ASP A 46 -8.27 -3.64 -28.77
C ASP A 46 -8.38 -4.68 -29.91
N PRO A 47 -8.84 -4.29 -31.11
CA PRO A 47 -9.04 -5.22 -32.21
C PRO A 47 -7.73 -5.83 -32.75
N GLU A 48 -6.59 -5.16 -32.60
CA GLU A 48 -5.30 -5.70 -33.03
C GLU A 48 -4.66 -6.63 -31.99
N GLY A 49 -4.95 -6.40 -30.70
CA GLY A 49 -4.34 -7.13 -29.59
C GLY A 49 -5.15 -8.31 -29.06
N ASP A 50 -6.39 -8.46 -29.54
CA ASP A 50 -7.41 -9.41 -29.06
C ASP A 50 -7.50 -9.47 -27.53
N GLY A 51 -7.54 -8.31 -26.90
CA GLY A 51 -7.53 -8.19 -25.44
C GLY A 51 -7.84 -6.78 -24.94
N PHE A 52 -7.64 -6.58 -23.64
CA PHE A 52 -8.03 -5.36 -22.93
C PHE A 52 -6.79 -4.60 -22.44
N TRP A 53 -6.86 -3.28 -22.30
CA TRP A 53 -5.83 -2.53 -21.54
C TRP A 53 -6.30 -2.13 -20.14
N LEU A 54 -7.62 -2.15 -19.94
CA LEU A 54 -8.30 -2.03 -18.67
C LEU A 54 -9.57 -2.87 -18.71
N ALA A 55 -10.00 -3.40 -17.57
CA ALA A 55 -11.23 -4.17 -17.44
C ALA A 55 -11.73 -4.14 -16.00
N THR A 56 -13.04 -4.26 -15.79
CA THR A 56 -13.65 -4.41 -14.45
C THR A 56 -14.68 -5.54 -14.47
N ASN A 57 -14.89 -6.23 -13.35
CA ASN A 57 -15.80 -7.39 -13.27
C ASN A 57 -16.90 -7.24 -12.22
N ASP A 58 -17.81 -8.21 -12.18
CA ASP A 58 -18.97 -8.27 -11.28
C ASP A 58 -18.64 -8.36 -9.77
N GLN A 59 -17.36 -8.49 -9.43
CA GLN A 59 -16.87 -8.46 -8.05
C GLN A 59 -16.25 -7.11 -7.65
N GLY A 60 -16.20 -6.14 -8.57
CA GLY A 60 -15.51 -4.87 -8.36
C GLY A 60 -13.98 -5.00 -8.47
N LEU A 61 -13.46 -6.07 -9.06
CA LEU A 61 -12.04 -6.17 -9.43
C LEU A 61 -11.80 -5.37 -10.69
N THR A 62 -10.91 -4.38 -10.64
CA THR A 62 -10.51 -3.59 -11.82
C THR A 62 -9.03 -3.77 -12.09
N ILE A 63 -8.69 -4.14 -13.33
CA ILE A 63 -7.31 -4.33 -13.80
C ILE A 63 -6.99 -3.19 -14.77
N CYS A 64 -5.83 -2.56 -14.62
CA CYS A 64 -5.33 -1.54 -15.53
C CYS A 64 -3.87 -1.83 -15.88
N LEU A 65 -3.51 -1.81 -17.16
CA LEU A 65 -2.15 -2.12 -17.61
C LEU A 65 -1.50 -0.90 -18.29
N LEU A 66 -0.27 -0.62 -17.91
CA LEU A 66 0.61 0.35 -18.57
C LEU A 66 1.87 -0.34 -19.09
N ASN A 67 2.39 0.13 -20.21
CA ASN A 67 3.66 -0.35 -20.73
C ASN A 67 4.82 0.13 -19.86
N ASP A 68 5.81 -0.72 -19.60
CA ASP A 68 7.04 -0.34 -18.89
C ASP A 68 8.17 -0.07 -19.89
N TYR A 69 8.22 1.15 -20.40
CA TYR A 69 9.22 1.56 -21.39
C TYR A 69 10.64 1.62 -20.83
N ALA A 70 10.81 1.80 -19.51
CA ALA A 70 12.14 1.82 -18.91
C ALA A 70 12.73 0.41 -18.92
N ALA A 71 11.93 -0.60 -18.54
CA ALA A 71 12.31 -2.00 -18.65
C ALA A 71 12.48 -2.45 -20.11
N GLU A 72 11.61 -2.00 -21.02
CA GLU A 72 11.69 -2.32 -22.46
C GLU A 72 12.99 -1.78 -23.10
N GLN A 73 13.45 -0.59 -22.70
CA GLN A 73 14.74 -0.05 -23.18
C GLN A 73 15.94 -0.84 -22.69
N GLN A 74 15.85 -1.43 -21.49
CA GLN A 74 16.89 -2.27 -20.89
C GLN A 74 16.89 -3.69 -21.45
N HIS A 75 15.73 -4.20 -21.86
CA HIS A 75 15.51 -5.55 -22.33
C HIS A 75 14.96 -5.57 -23.77
N ARG A 76 15.73 -4.99 -24.71
CA ARG A 76 15.32 -4.79 -26.13
C ARG A 76 15.02 -6.10 -26.88
N THR A 77 15.53 -7.23 -26.41
CA THR A 77 15.29 -8.57 -26.96
C THR A 77 14.14 -9.27 -26.22
N SER A 78 12.97 -8.64 -26.19
CA SER A 78 11.78 -9.29 -25.63
C SER A 78 11.28 -10.34 -26.64
N THR A 79 11.36 -11.62 -26.25
CA THR A 79 10.81 -12.76 -27.00
C THR A 79 9.33 -12.99 -26.68
N ALA A 80 8.59 -11.92 -26.36
CA ALA A 80 7.21 -12.02 -25.89
C ALA A 80 6.35 -12.77 -26.91
N THR A 81 5.72 -13.84 -26.46
CA THR A 81 4.89 -14.73 -27.27
C THR A 81 3.41 -14.35 -27.19
N GLN A 82 3.02 -13.50 -26.22
CA GLN A 82 1.64 -13.11 -25.95
C GLN A 82 1.44 -11.60 -25.89
N SER A 83 0.25 -11.15 -26.27
CA SER A 83 -0.14 -9.75 -26.12
C SER A 83 -0.42 -9.41 -24.65
N ARG A 84 -0.01 -8.22 -24.21
CA ARG A 84 -0.35 -7.67 -22.88
C ARG A 84 -1.87 -7.59 -22.66
N GLY A 85 -2.65 -7.49 -23.73
CA GLY A 85 -4.10 -7.43 -23.66
C GLY A 85 -4.75 -8.74 -23.18
N ARG A 86 -4.14 -9.88 -23.53
CA ARG A 86 -4.57 -11.21 -23.04
C ARG A 86 -4.31 -11.38 -21.56
N LEU A 87 -3.22 -10.80 -21.03
CA LEU A 87 -2.95 -10.78 -19.59
C LEU A 87 -4.08 -10.08 -18.83
N VAL A 88 -4.50 -8.89 -19.28
CA VAL A 88 -5.61 -8.15 -18.63
C VAL A 88 -6.92 -8.95 -18.69
N ARG A 89 -7.21 -9.57 -19.84
CA ARG A 89 -8.39 -10.45 -20.00
C ARG A 89 -8.37 -11.63 -19.01
N ALA A 90 -7.24 -12.32 -18.89
CA ALA A 90 -7.09 -13.43 -17.94
C ALA A 90 -7.21 -12.98 -16.48
N LEU A 91 -6.55 -11.88 -16.10
CA LEU A 91 -6.59 -11.36 -14.72
C LEU A 91 -7.96 -10.84 -14.32
N SER A 92 -8.72 -10.25 -15.27
CA SER A 92 -10.07 -9.73 -14.99
C SER A 92 -11.12 -10.83 -14.78
N ALA A 93 -10.83 -12.07 -15.18
CA ALA A 93 -11.66 -13.24 -14.85
C ALA A 93 -11.48 -13.73 -13.40
N CYS A 94 -10.47 -13.24 -12.68
CA CYS A 94 -10.26 -13.59 -11.27
C CYS A 94 -11.35 -13.01 -10.36
N ALA A 95 -11.75 -13.77 -9.34
CA ALA A 95 -12.76 -13.33 -8.38
C ALA A 95 -12.22 -12.39 -7.30
N THR A 96 -10.92 -12.48 -6.97
CA THR A 96 -10.30 -11.76 -5.86
C THR A 96 -8.85 -11.38 -6.18
N PRO A 97 -8.26 -10.41 -5.45
CA PRO A 97 -6.84 -10.07 -5.59
C PRO A 97 -5.90 -11.24 -5.28
N MET A 98 -6.29 -12.16 -4.39
CA MET A 98 -5.49 -13.37 -4.14
C MET A 98 -5.48 -14.31 -5.34
N ALA A 99 -6.60 -14.44 -6.06
CA ALA A 99 -6.64 -15.21 -7.30
C ALA A 99 -5.78 -14.57 -8.40
N VAL A 100 -5.79 -13.22 -8.49
CA VAL A 100 -4.89 -12.47 -9.39
C VAL A 100 -3.41 -12.73 -9.05
N ARG A 101 -3.07 -12.65 -7.76
CA ARG A 101 -1.73 -12.97 -7.26
C ARG A 101 -1.30 -14.39 -7.65
N SER A 102 -2.15 -15.39 -7.39
CA SER A 102 -1.86 -16.78 -7.73
C SER A 102 -1.66 -16.97 -9.23
N LEU A 103 -2.51 -16.33 -10.05
CA LEU A 103 -2.37 -16.38 -11.50
C LEU A 103 -1.05 -15.77 -11.97
N LEU A 104 -0.68 -14.58 -11.48
CA LEU A 104 0.59 -13.94 -11.82
C LEU A 104 1.80 -14.75 -11.36
N GLN A 105 1.76 -15.33 -10.15
CA GLN A 105 2.84 -16.20 -9.66
C GLN A 105 3.06 -17.45 -10.53
N ASN A 106 1.99 -17.94 -11.17
CA ASN A 106 2.04 -19.09 -12.07
C ASN A 106 2.20 -18.70 -13.56
N THR A 107 2.32 -17.41 -13.87
CA THR A 107 2.45 -16.90 -15.23
C THR A 107 3.89 -16.44 -15.48
N ALA A 108 4.56 -16.98 -16.49
CA ALA A 108 5.91 -16.56 -16.85
C ALA A 108 5.88 -15.09 -17.34
N PRO A 109 6.58 -14.15 -16.68
CA PRO A 109 6.59 -12.75 -17.12
C PRO A 109 7.10 -12.60 -18.56
N MET A 110 8.09 -13.40 -18.95
CA MET A 110 8.75 -13.36 -20.25
C MET A 110 7.83 -13.64 -21.44
N ASP A 111 6.66 -14.24 -21.22
CA ASP A 111 5.64 -14.41 -22.26
C ASP A 111 5.04 -13.06 -22.72
N PHE A 112 5.19 -12.02 -21.91
CA PHE A 112 4.65 -10.69 -22.16
C PHE A 112 5.76 -9.65 -22.28
N ALA A 113 5.50 -8.62 -23.09
CA ALA A 113 6.36 -7.44 -23.13
C ALA A 113 6.31 -6.70 -21.78
N PRO A 114 7.39 -5.98 -21.39
CA PRO A 114 7.46 -5.29 -20.11
C PRO A 114 6.26 -4.37 -19.84
N CYS A 115 5.68 -4.51 -18.64
CA CYS A 115 4.49 -3.79 -18.22
C CYS A 115 4.36 -3.66 -16.71
N VAL A 116 3.47 -2.74 -16.33
CA VAL A 116 3.02 -2.49 -14.97
C VAL A 116 1.51 -2.72 -14.93
N VAL A 117 1.05 -3.56 -14.01
CA VAL A 117 -0.36 -3.91 -13.83
C VAL A 117 -0.84 -3.38 -12.49
N PHE A 118 -1.92 -2.61 -12.50
CA PHE A 118 -2.62 -2.16 -11.31
C PHE A 118 -3.85 -3.02 -11.08
N VAL A 119 -4.03 -3.48 -9.85
CA VAL A 119 -5.13 -4.34 -9.43
C VAL A 119 -5.88 -3.61 -8.33
N PHE A 120 -7.08 -3.14 -8.64
CA PHE A 120 -7.99 -2.52 -7.70
C PHE A 120 -9.03 -3.53 -7.26
N TRP A 121 -9.36 -3.52 -5.98
CA TRP A 121 -10.39 -4.38 -5.41
C TRP A 121 -11.43 -3.54 -4.70
N GLN A 122 -12.65 -3.52 -5.24
CA GLN A 122 -13.75 -2.72 -4.72
C GLN A 122 -13.30 -1.25 -4.59
N THR A 123 -13.26 -0.71 -3.37
CA THR A 123 -12.83 0.66 -3.06
C THR A 123 -11.50 0.71 -2.32
N GLN A 124 -10.70 -0.36 -2.33
CA GLN A 124 -9.40 -0.43 -1.68
C GLN A 124 -8.32 0.32 -2.48
N GLU A 125 -7.15 0.57 -1.86
CA GLU A 125 -5.98 1.06 -2.59
C GLU A 125 -5.40 -0.06 -3.48
N PRO A 126 -4.91 0.26 -4.68
CA PRO A 126 -4.47 -0.75 -5.62
C PRO A 126 -3.17 -1.45 -5.19
N LEU A 127 -3.03 -2.69 -5.66
CA LEU A 127 -1.73 -3.36 -5.78
C LEU A 127 -1.09 -2.98 -7.11
N CYS A 128 0.23 -2.85 -7.13
CA CYS A 128 1.01 -2.59 -8.32
C CYS A 128 1.93 -3.80 -8.58
N TRP A 129 1.80 -4.41 -9.75
CA TRP A 129 2.60 -5.53 -10.19
C TRP A 129 3.51 -5.08 -11.32
N ARG A 130 4.81 -5.35 -11.20
CA ARG A 130 5.80 -5.01 -12.20
C ARG A 130 6.39 -6.26 -12.81
N TRP A 131 6.49 -6.23 -14.13
CA TRP A 131 7.22 -7.21 -14.90
C TRP A 131 8.72 -7.18 -14.58
N SER A 132 9.36 -8.34 -14.57
CA SER A 132 10.82 -8.48 -14.60
C SER A 132 11.18 -9.73 -15.39
N THR A 133 12.47 -9.93 -15.70
CA THR A 133 12.93 -11.12 -16.40
C THR A 133 12.84 -12.41 -15.58
N GLN A 134 12.72 -12.32 -14.26
CA GLN A 134 12.70 -13.48 -13.36
C GLN A 134 11.28 -13.82 -12.88
N ALA A 135 10.58 -12.83 -12.35
CA ALA A 135 9.26 -13.02 -11.73
C ALA A 135 8.44 -11.72 -11.74
N TRP A 136 7.14 -11.84 -11.53
CA TRP A 136 6.30 -10.69 -11.24
C TRP A 136 6.58 -10.17 -9.84
N SER A 137 6.79 -8.86 -9.73
CA SER A 137 7.05 -8.18 -8.45
C SER A 137 5.84 -7.38 -8.01
N GLU A 138 5.31 -7.70 -6.82
CA GLU A 138 4.20 -6.99 -6.22
C GLU A 138 4.72 -5.89 -5.30
N THR A 139 4.12 -4.70 -5.39
CA THR A 139 4.39 -3.58 -4.49
C THR A 139 3.10 -2.88 -4.07
N VAL A 140 3.11 -2.26 -2.88
CA VAL A 140 2.08 -1.26 -2.53
C VAL A 140 2.12 -0.15 -3.60
N ALA A 141 0.96 0.24 -4.12
CA ALA A 141 0.92 1.14 -5.26
C ALA A 141 1.54 2.51 -4.96
N PRO A 142 2.21 3.12 -5.96
CA PRO A 142 2.71 4.49 -5.87
C PRO A 142 1.54 5.49 -5.72
N SER A 143 1.86 6.77 -5.54
CA SER A 143 0.84 7.82 -5.52
C SER A 143 0.18 8.00 -6.89
N SER A 144 -1.13 8.30 -6.86
CA SER A 144 -1.88 8.81 -8.01
C SER A 144 -1.46 10.26 -8.33
N PRO A 145 -1.33 10.66 -9.61
CA PRO A 145 -1.42 9.83 -10.81
C PRO A 145 -0.11 9.05 -11.08
N PHE A 146 -0.24 7.95 -11.82
CA PHE A 146 0.88 7.17 -12.36
C PHE A 146 0.89 7.23 -13.90
N SER A 147 2.06 7.42 -14.51
CA SER A 147 2.16 7.43 -15.97
C SER A 147 3.47 6.84 -16.47
N THR A 148 3.46 6.35 -17.71
CA THR A 148 4.65 5.81 -18.38
C THR A 148 4.80 6.43 -19.77
N SER A 149 6.05 6.58 -20.21
CA SER A 149 6.38 7.22 -21.49
C SER A 149 7.51 6.51 -22.21
N SER A 150 7.39 6.36 -23.53
CA SER A 150 8.46 5.87 -24.39
C SER A 150 9.50 6.94 -24.70
N LEU A 151 9.13 8.22 -24.57
CA LEU A 151 10.02 9.37 -24.71
C LEU A 151 10.39 9.87 -23.33
N LEU A 152 11.68 9.99 -23.04
CA LEU A 152 12.18 10.45 -21.74
C LEU A 152 11.45 9.75 -20.57
N PRO A 153 11.56 8.41 -20.46
CA PRO A 153 10.80 7.60 -19.50
C PRO A 153 10.98 8.04 -18.04
N GLN A 154 12.08 8.73 -17.72
CA GLN A 154 12.35 9.26 -16.39
C GLN A 154 11.70 10.63 -16.14
N TRP A 155 11.54 11.47 -17.17
CA TRP A 155 11.12 12.87 -17.01
C TRP A 155 9.63 13.09 -17.25
N ILE A 156 9.05 12.45 -18.29
CA ILE A 156 7.64 12.68 -18.63
C ILE A 156 6.70 12.28 -17.49
N PRO A 157 6.90 11.15 -16.78
CA PRO A 157 6.06 10.84 -15.62
C PRO A 157 6.09 11.90 -14.52
N LEU A 158 7.27 12.48 -14.26
CA LEU A 158 7.44 13.57 -13.30
C LEU A 158 6.73 14.85 -13.75
N LEU A 159 6.87 15.21 -15.04
CA LEU A 159 6.19 16.37 -15.63
C LEU A 159 4.67 16.21 -15.61
N ARG A 160 4.14 15.04 -15.99
CA ARG A 160 2.70 14.75 -15.94
C ARG A 160 2.18 14.86 -14.52
N ARG A 161 2.89 14.28 -13.55
CA ARG A 161 2.55 14.40 -12.13
C ARG A 161 2.56 15.86 -11.67
N TYR A 162 3.57 16.64 -12.07
CA TYR A 162 3.65 18.07 -11.77
C TYR A 162 2.45 18.83 -12.34
N PHE A 163 2.14 18.66 -13.63
CA PHE A 163 0.98 19.31 -14.24
C PHE A 163 -0.33 18.92 -13.57
N PHE A 164 -0.50 17.63 -13.26
CA PHE A 164 -1.67 17.13 -12.55
C PHE A 164 -1.80 17.75 -11.15
N SER A 165 -0.70 17.81 -10.40
CA SER A 165 -0.69 18.44 -9.07
C SER A 165 -0.95 19.94 -9.13
N ARG A 166 -0.42 20.63 -10.14
CA ARG A 166 -0.62 22.07 -10.31
C ARG A 166 -2.10 22.38 -10.50
N TRP A 167 -2.80 21.60 -11.33
CA TRP A 167 -4.24 21.69 -11.52
C TRP A 167 -5.04 21.45 -10.24
N ALA A 168 -4.57 20.53 -9.38
CA ALA A 168 -5.15 20.33 -8.06
C ALA A 168 -4.93 21.51 -7.09
N THR A 169 -3.97 22.38 -7.37
CA THR A 169 -3.54 23.50 -6.48
C THR A 169 -3.80 24.88 -7.06
N GLU A 170 -4.38 25.01 -8.26
CA GLU A 170 -4.57 26.31 -8.91
C GLU A 170 -5.55 27.22 -8.12
N PRO A 171 -5.31 28.56 -8.12
CA PRO A 171 -5.97 29.51 -7.24
C PRO A 171 -7.45 29.79 -7.56
N GLN A 172 -8.09 29.03 -8.46
CA GLN A 172 -9.53 29.13 -8.75
C GLN A 172 -10.44 28.64 -7.60
N GLY A 173 -9.89 28.30 -6.43
CA GLY A 173 -10.69 28.20 -5.21
C GLY A 173 -11.44 26.89 -5.01
N TRP A 174 -11.00 25.77 -5.62
CA TRP A 174 -11.56 24.46 -5.32
C TRP A 174 -11.26 24.09 -3.86
N ARG A 175 -12.23 24.33 -2.96
CA ARG A 175 -12.16 23.86 -1.57
C ARG A 175 -12.17 22.32 -1.49
N THR A 176 -12.63 21.64 -2.56
CA THR A 176 -12.74 20.17 -2.66
C THR A 176 -12.40 19.66 -4.07
N TRP A 177 -11.44 18.74 -4.17
CA TRP A 177 -11.08 18.03 -5.40
C TRP A 177 -12.11 16.92 -5.69
N THR A 178 -12.67 16.86 -6.91
CA THR A 178 -13.83 16.00 -7.27
C THR A 178 -13.50 15.06 -8.44
N PRO A 179 -14.34 14.04 -8.73
CA PRO A 179 -14.25 13.20 -9.93
C PRO A 179 -14.15 13.98 -11.25
N GLU A 180 -14.87 15.09 -11.36
CA GLU A 180 -14.88 15.95 -12.54
C GLU A 180 -13.55 16.68 -12.70
N HIS A 181 -12.97 17.19 -11.61
CA HIS A 181 -11.65 17.82 -11.63
C HIS A 181 -10.55 16.84 -12.06
N GLN A 182 -10.61 15.59 -11.60
CA GLN A 182 -9.70 14.53 -12.05
C GLN A 182 -9.86 14.27 -13.55
N LEU A 183 -11.09 14.15 -14.06
CA LEU A 183 -11.34 13.97 -15.48
C LEU A 183 -10.80 15.15 -16.30
N GLN A 184 -11.04 16.38 -15.86
CA GLN A 184 -10.53 17.59 -16.50
C GLN A 184 -9.00 17.61 -16.55
N ALA A 185 -8.32 17.23 -15.47
CA ALA A 185 -6.85 17.15 -15.43
C ALA A 185 -6.27 16.20 -16.49
N HIS A 186 -7.00 15.14 -16.85
CA HIS A 186 -6.63 14.25 -17.95
C HIS A 186 -6.82 14.88 -19.34
N CYS A 187 -7.66 15.90 -19.47
CA CYS A 187 -7.98 16.58 -20.73
C CYS A 187 -7.05 17.76 -21.03
N VAL A 188 -6.24 18.18 -20.06
CA VAL A 188 -5.35 19.32 -20.19
C VAL A 188 -4.23 19.05 -21.18
N ARG A 189 -4.08 19.95 -22.14
CA ARG A 189 -2.94 20.02 -23.06
C ARG A 189 -2.15 21.31 -22.83
N HIS A 190 -0.88 21.17 -22.45
CA HIS A 190 0.04 22.29 -22.31
C HIS A 190 0.41 22.86 -23.68
N ARG A 191 0.26 24.18 -23.86
CA ARG A 191 0.47 24.88 -25.15
C ARG A 191 1.86 24.64 -25.73
N CYS A 192 2.91 24.76 -24.92
CA CYS A 192 4.30 24.62 -25.37
C CYS A 192 4.83 23.18 -25.30
N MET A 193 4.13 22.28 -24.60
CA MET A 193 4.60 20.91 -24.34
C MET A 193 3.47 19.89 -24.53
N PRO A 194 2.80 19.87 -25.71
CA PRO A 194 1.72 18.93 -25.97
C PRO A 194 2.21 17.48 -25.91
N TRP A 195 3.51 17.25 -26.13
CA TRP A 195 4.15 15.94 -26.07
C TRP A 195 4.36 15.42 -24.64
N ALA A 196 4.38 16.28 -23.62
CA ALA A 196 4.56 15.94 -22.20
C ALA A 196 3.24 15.95 -21.41
N SER A 197 2.17 16.47 -22.01
CA SER A 197 0.86 16.61 -21.36
C SER A 197 0.21 15.25 -21.08
N VAL A 198 -0.84 15.24 -20.25
CA VAL A 198 -1.67 14.03 -20.06
C VAL A 198 -2.48 13.78 -21.33
N ALA A 199 -3.20 14.79 -21.84
CA ALA A 199 -3.81 14.80 -23.16
C ALA A 199 -2.75 15.06 -24.26
N MET A 200 -1.97 14.02 -24.54
CA MET A 200 -0.72 14.16 -25.25
C MET A 200 -0.92 14.19 -26.78
N SER A 201 -0.04 14.92 -27.47
CA SER A 201 0.02 14.99 -28.93
C SER A 201 1.46 15.01 -29.39
N ARG A 202 1.78 14.13 -30.33
CA ARG A 202 3.01 14.13 -31.14
C ARG A 202 2.66 13.80 -32.58
N ARG A 203 3.67 13.84 -33.45
CA ARG A 203 3.53 13.54 -34.88
C ARG A 203 2.98 12.13 -35.11
N ASP A 204 3.47 11.14 -34.39
CA ASP A 204 3.17 9.71 -34.56
C ASP A 204 2.16 9.16 -33.54
N ARG A 205 2.00 9.82 -32.38
CA ARG A 205 1.18 9.34 -31.25
C ARG A 205 0.29 10.43 -30.67
N SER A 206 -0.83 10.04 -30.09
CA SER A 206 -1.73 10.91 -29.33
C SER A 206 -2.50 10.13 -28.28
N THR A 207 -3.12 10.82 -27.33
CA THR A 207 -4.18 10.22 -26.50
C THR A 207 -5.35 9.87 -27.40
N VAL A 208 -5.63 8.58 -27.57
CA VAL A 208 -6.66 8.04 -28.49
C VAL A 208 -7.95 7.66 -27.78
N SER A 209 -7.92 7.54 -26.45
CA SER A 209 -9.13 7.35 -25.66
C SER A 209 -8.92 7.80 -24.21
N LEU A 210 -10.03 8.16 -23.59
CA LEU A 210 -10.15 8.37 -22.16
C LEU A 210 -11.23 7.43 -21.62
N THR A 211 -10.97 6.80 -20.48
CA THR A 211 -11.94 5.92 -19.83
C THR A 211 -12.02 6.28 -18.35
N ARG A 212 -13.25 6.44 -17.84
CA ARG A 212 -13.54 6.62 -16.43
C ARG A 212 -14.29 5.40 -15.91
N ILE A 213 -13.84 4.84 -14.79
CA ILE A 213 -14.51 3.76 -14.08
C ILE A 213 -14.86 4.25 -12.69
N GLN A 214 -16.14 4.22 -12.34
CA GLN A 214 -16.63 4.49 -11.01
C GLN A 214 -17.06 3.18 -10.37
N VAL A 215 -16.32 2.74 -9.35
CA VAL A 215 -16.58 1.53 -8.59
C VAL A 215 -17.25 1.92 -7.26
N GLN A 216 -18.45 1.40 -7.04
CA GLN A 216 -19.21 1.59 -5.80
C GLN A 216 -19.97 0.31 -5.44
N PRO A 217 -20.45 0.16 -4.20
CA PRO A 217 -21.22 -1.02 -3.84
C PRO A 217 -22.48 -1.16 -4.71
N GLY A 218 -22.78 -2.38 -5.15
CA GLY A 218 -23.93 -2.67 -6.01
C GLY A 218 -23.73 -2.41 -7.51
N SER A 219 -22.82 -1.53 -7.92
CA SER A 219 -22.62 -1.23 -9.34
C SER A 219 -21.23 -0.68 -9.68
N THR A 220 -20.70 -1.04 -10.84
CA THR A 220 -19.56 -0.36 -11.47
C THR A 220 -19.98 0.26 -12.79
N ARG A 221 -19.75 1.57 -12.95
CA ARG A 221 -20.02 2.30 -14.18
C ARG A 221 -18.72 2.56 -14.94
N MET A 222 -18.73 2.32 -16.25
CA MET A 222 -17.63 2.65 -17.16
C MET A 222 -18.10 3.63 -18.23
N GLU A 223 -17.38 4.74 -18.35
CA GLU A 223 -17.60 5.79 -19.34
C GLU A 223 -16.39 5.90 -20.25
N TYR A 224 -16.64 6.11 -21.54
CA TYR A 224 -15.62 6.07 -22.58
C TYR A 224 -15.77 7.21 -23.57
N TRP A 225 -14.64 7.86 -23.85
CA TRP A 225 -14.50 8.86 -24.90
C TRP A 225 -13.41 8.43 -25.89
N PRO A 226 -13.70 8.38 -27.19
CA PRO A 226 -12.67 8.33 -28.22
C PRO A 226 -11.94 9.67 -28.24
N GLY A 227 -10.61 9.62 -28.17
CA GLY A 227 -9.74 10.79 -28.07
C GLY A 227 -9.69 11.40 -26.68
N THR A 228 -9.47 12.71 -26.63
CA THR A 228 -9.53 13.51 -25.40
C THR A 228 -10.77 14.40 -25.48
N PRO A 229 -11.73 14.29 -24.54
CA PRO A 229 -12.92 15.11 -24.58
C PRO A 229 -12.59 16.59 -24.35
N VAL A 230 -13.39 17.45 -24.98
CA VAL A 230 -13.46 18.87 -24.59
C VAL A 230 -14.15 18.95 -23.23
N SER A 231 -13.79 19.92 -22.39
CA SER A 231 -14.40 20.09 -21.07
C SER A 231 -15.93 20.10 -21.16
N GLY A 232 -16.59 19.22 -20.40
CA GLY A 232 -18.06 19.09 -20.39
C GLY A 232 -18.66 18.20 -21.48
N ALA A 233 -17.86 17.53 -22.31
CA ALA A 233 -18.38 16.60 -23.31
C ALA A 233 -18.89 15.28 -22.67
N GLU A 234 -20.09 14.86 -23.04
CA GLU A 234 -20.68 13.58 -22.65
C GLU A 234 -19.87 12.38 -23.20
N PRO A 235 -19.86 11.23 -22.49
CA PRO A 235 -19.20 10.03 -22.98
C PRO A 235 -19.90 9.48 -24.21
N THR A 236 -19.11 9.00 -25.17
CA THR A 236 -19.63 8.33 -26.37
C THR A 236 -20.24 6.97 -26.06
N SER A 237 -19.76 6.31 -25.01
CA SER A 237 -20.36 5.09 -24.48
C SER A 237 -20.33 5.10 -22.96
N MET A 238 -21.44 4.68 -22.35
CA MET A 238 -21.58 4.48 -20.93
C MET A 238 -22.25 3.13 -20.70
N GLN A 239 -21.61 2.29 -19.89
CA GLN A 239 -22.10 0.96 -19.53
C GLN A 239 -22.04 0.80 -18.02
N THR A 240 -22.99 0.06 -17.46
CA THR A 240 -23.02 -0.25 -16.03
C THR A 240 -23.06 -1.76 -15.84
N LEU A 241 -22.22 -2.24 -14.94
CA LEU A 241 -22.14 -3.63 -14.52
C LEU A 241 -22.61 -3.72 -13.06
N GLU A 242 -23.64 -4.52 -12.80
CA GLU A 242 -24.05 -4.82 -11.43
C GLU A 242 -22.96 -5.59 -10.70
N THR A 243 -22.77 -5.31 -9.41
CA THR A 243 -21.75 -5.99 -8.60
C THR A 243 -22.36 -6.59 -7.34
N HIS A 244 -21.83 -7.73 -6.91
CA HIS A 244 -22.42 -8.56 -5.86
C HIS A 244 -21.78 -8.37 -4.47
N TRP A 245 -21.09 -7.25 -4.22
CA TRP A 245 -20.45 -6.97 -2.94
C TRP A 245 -21.17 -5.82 -2.21
N GLN A 246 -21.27 -5.94 -0.89
CA GLN A 246 -21.88 -4.95 -0.03
C GLN A 246 -20.84 -3.99 0.56
N PRO A 247 -21.22 -2.74 0.85
CA PRO A 247 -20.37 -1.86 1.64
C PRO A 247 -20.19 -2.47 3.04
N LEU A 248 -19.02 -2.24 3.63
CA LEU A 248 -18.76 -2.75 4.99
C LEU A 248 -19.61 -1.97 6.00
N PRO A 249 -20.10 -2.60 7.08
CA PRO A 249 -21.00 -1.95 8.07
C PRO A 249 -20.42 -0.67 8.70
N HIS A 250 -19.09 -0.50 8.67
CA HIS A 250 -18.37 0.65 9.22
C HIS A 250 -17.64 1.47 8.14
N SER A 251 -18.13 1.44 6.88
CA SER A 251 -17.53 2.17 5.76
C SER A 251 -18.01 3.60 5.60
N GLU A 252 -18.86 4.12 6.49
CA GLU A 252 -19.11 5.56 6.49
C GLU A 252 -17.76 6.29 6.58
N PRO A 253 -17.52 7.29 5.72
CA PRO A 253 -16.35 8.13 5.81
C PRO A 253 -16.49 8.96 7.09
N VAL A 254 -16.19 8.37 8.24
CA VAL A 254 -15.89 9.14 9.44
C VAL A 254 -14.59 9.84 9.12
N VAL A 255 -14.68 11.03 8.54
CA VAL A 255 -13.59 11.99 8.55
C VAL A 255 -13.39 12.28 10.03
N PRO A 256 -12.31 11.75 10.65
CA PRO A 256 -12.12 12.01 12.06
C PRO A 256 -11.94 13.52 12.23
N PRO A 257 -12.39 14.12 13.34
CA PRO A 257 -12.10 15.52 13.61
C PRO A 257 -10.59 15.76 13.47
N ALA A 258 -10.21 16.92 12.93
CA ALA A 258 -8.84 17.27 12.63
C ALA A 258 -7.90 16.81 13.75
N ALA A 259 -6.89 16.02 13.39
CA ALA A 259 -6.03 15.40 14.37
C ALA A 259 -5.40 16.48 15.25
N PRO A 260 -5.60 16.47 16.58
CA PRO A 260 -4.87 17.41 17.43
C PRO A 260 -3.38 17.15 17.19
N PRO A 261 -2.57 18.22 17.08
CA PRO A 261 -1.15 18.05 16.83
C PRO A 261 -0.57 17.14 17.90
N VAL A 262 0.30 16.20 17.48
CA VAL A 262 1.02 15.36 18.44
C VAL A 262 1.86 16.27 19.32
N ASP A 263 1.44 16.40 20.57
CA ASP A 263 2.10 17.20 21.59
C ASP A 263 2.95 16.28 22.46
N VAL A 264 4.26 16.32 22.22
CA VAL A 264 5.24 15.52 22.95
C VAL A 264 5.34 15.95 24.42
N GLU A 265 5.10 17.23 24.75
CA GLU A 265 5.09 17.68 26.16
C GLU A 265 3.93 17.04 26.90
N ARG A 266 2.73 17.07 26.30
CA ARG A 266 1.55 16.40 26.85
C ARG A 266 1.74 14.88 26.94
N LEU A 267 2.34 14.27 25.93
CA LEU A 267 2.65 12.83 25.95
C LEU A 267 3.67 12.48 27.06
N LEU A 268 4.66 13.33 27.30
CA LEU A 268 5.62 13.16 28.40
C LEU A 268 4.95 13.33 29.76
N GLN A 269 4.05 14.31 29.89
CA GLN A 269 3.23 14.53 31.08
C GLN A 269 2.39 13.30 31.42
N ASP A 270 1.69 12.76 30.44
CA ASP A 270 0.74 11.67 30.62
C ASP A 270 1.45 10.32 30.87
N LYS A 271 2.55 10.05 30.15
CA LYS A 271 3.23 8.74 30.21
C LYS A 271 4.41 8.68 31.18
N ASN A 272 5.03 9.81 31.53
CA ASN A 272 6.13 9.85 32.52
C ASN A 272 6.14 11.19 33.31
N PRO A 273 5.18 11.39 34.22
CA PRO A 273 5.02 12.64 34.96
C PRO A 273 6.23 13.00 35.82
N ALA A 274 6.92 11.99 36.39
CA ALA A 274 8.12 12.20 37.20
C ALA A 274 9.29 12.80 36.40
N LEU A 275 9.48 12.32 35.16
CA LEU A 275 10.47 12.87 34.25
C LEU A 275 10.08 14.28 33.79
N TRP A 276 8.80 14.51 33.50
CA TRP A 276 8.31 15.84 33.13
C TRP A 276 8.55 16.88 34.23
N GLN A 277 8.25 16.56 35.49
CA GLN A 277 8.46 17.46 36.63
C GLN A 277 9.94 17.85 36.79
N ARG A 278 10.87 16.91 36.57
CA ARG A 278 12.32 17.20 36.58
C ARG A 278 12.76 18.11 35.43
N LEU A 279 12.11 17.99 34.26
CA LEU A 279 12.50 18.72 33.06
C LEU A 279 11.90 20.14 32.99
N ARG A 280 10.73 20.39 33.58
CA ARG A 280 9.95 21.63 33.40
C ARG A 280 10.64 22.91 33.91
N GLY A 281 11.56 22.79 34.87
CA GLY A 281 12.29 23.92 35.49
C GLY A 281 13.80 23.97 35.24
N SER A 282 14.35 23.10 34.38
CA SER A 282 15.80 22.97 34.18
C SER A 282 16.30 23.56 32.85
N PRO A 283 17.60 23.91 32.71
CA PRO A 283 18.19 24.30 31.42
C PRO A 283 18.09 23.19 30.35
N MET A 284 17.83 21.94 30.74
CA MET A 284 17.50 20.84 29.82
C MET A 284 16.23 21.10 28.98
N ARG A 285 15.37 22.07 29.36
CA ARG A 285 14.24 22.52 28.52
C ARG A 285 14.71 23.15 27.20
N LEU A 286 15.87 23.81 27.19
CA LEU A 286 16.49 24.33 25.98
C LEU A 286 16.96 23.16 25.08
N LEU A 287 17.51 22.12 25.71
CA LEU A 287 17.91 20.88 25.04
C LEU A 287 16.71 20.15 24.42
N LEU A 288 15.56 20.11 25.11
CA LEU A 288 14.30 19.59 24.56
C LEU A 288 13.79 20.41 23.38
N ARG A 289 13.88 21.74 23.43
CA ARG A 289 13.54 22.62 22.28
C ARG A 289 14.45 22.39 21.08
N LEU A 290 15.75 22.19 21.31
CA LEU A 290 16.70 21.80 20.27
C LEU A 290 16.38 20.41 19.73
N LEU A 291 16.07 19.46 20.61
CA LEU A 291 15.58 18.13 20.23
C LEU A 291 14.30 18.25 19.40
N TRP A 292 13.37 19.16 19.69
CA TRP A 292 12.15 19.38 18.88
C TRP A 292 12.42 19.90 17.48
N LYS A 293 13.39 20.80 17.30
CA LYS A 293 13.86 21.17 15.96
C LYS A 293 14.52 19.99 15.24
N VAL A 294 15.31 19.20 15.98
CA VAL A 294 16.02 18.03 15.45
C VAL A 294 15.08 16.87 15.12
N THR A 295 13.96 16.72 15.80
CA THR A 295 13.02 15.58 15.65
C THR A 295 11.94 15.81 14.60
N GLN A 296 11.85 17.01 14.02
CA GLN A 296 10.92 17.34 12.93
C GLN A 296 9.43 17.13 13.27
N VAL A 297 9.07 17.13 14.56
CA VAL A 297 7.68 16.93 15.03
C VAL A 297 6.69 17.91 14.37
N ARG A 298 7.12 19.15 14.08
CA ARG A 298 6.30 20.14 13.36
C ARG A 298 5.95 19.70 11.94
N GLN A 299 6.93 19.16 11.20
CA GLN A 299 6.73 18.66 9.84
C GLN A 299 5.88 17.38 9.86
N PHE A 300 6.03 16.56 10.89
CA PHE A 300 5.18 15.38 11.10
C PHE A 300 3.73 15.79 11.39
N ASN A 301 3.50 16.77 12.27
CA ASN A 301 2.17 17.32 12.53
C ASN A 301 1.58 18.00 11.29
N GLN A 302 2.37 18.71 10.49
CA GLN A 302 1.92 19.26 9.20
C GLN A 302 1.52 18.15 8.22
N ALA A 303 2.30 17.07 8.13
CA ALA A 303 1.95 15.92 7.30
C ALA A 303 0.68 15.22 7.80
N LEU A 304 0.52 15.06 9.12
CA LEU A 304 -0.68 14.50 9.74
C LEU A 304 -1.92 15.38 9.52
N MET A 305 -1.81 16.70 9.70
CA MET A 305 -2.89 17.65 9.43
C MET A 305 -3.28 17.63 7.96
N ALA A 306 -2.32 17.56 7.04
CA ALA A 306 -2.62 17.44 5.62
C ALA A 306 -3.19 16.06 5.22
N LEU A 307 -3.27 15.12 6.17
CA LEU A 307 -3.88 13.79 6.04
C LEU A 307 -5.10 13.63 6.98
N SER A 308 -5.52 14.67 7.71
CA SER A 308 -6.61 14.55 8.70
C SER A 308 -7.96 14.26 8.06
N ASP A 309 -8.16 14.75 6.84
CA ASP A 309 -9.41 14.60 6.09
C ASP A 309 -9.51 13.25 5.35
N THR A 310 -8.52 12.39 5.57
CA THR A 310 -8.42 11.10 4.87
C THR A 310 -9.24 10.04 5.59
N ASN A 311 -9.97 9.24 4.81
CA ASN A 311 -10.64 8.05 5.33
C ASN A 311 -9.61 7.18 6.06
N THR A 312 -9.93 6.78 7.30
CA THR A 312 -9.10 5.94 8.15
C THR A 312 -8.46 4.76 7.41
N ARG A 313 -9.22 4.07 6.56
CA ARG A 313 -8.74 2.90 5.82
C ARG A 313 -7.61 3.22 4.84
N ARG A 314 -7.56 4.45 4.35
CA ARG A 314 -6.57 4.89 3.35
C ARG A 314 -5.36 5.55 4.00
N PHE A 315 -5.47 5.93 5.26
CA PHE A 315 -4.45 6.66 5.98
C PHE A 315 -3.07 5.97 5.92
N PRO A 316 -2.93 4.64 6.15
CA PRO A 316 -1.63 3.98 6.07
C PRO A 316 -0.95 4.13 4.69
N ALA A 317 -1.68 3.83 3.62
CA ALA A 317 -1.16 3.94 2.25
C ALA A 317 -0.77 5.38 1.89
N GLN A 318 -1.59 6.36 2.27
CA GLN A 318 -1.30 7.77 1.99
C GLN A 318 -0.09 8.29 2.77
N VAL A 319 0.09 7.86 4.02
CA VAL A 319 1.30 8.16 4.79
C VAL A 319 2.52 7.61 4.05
N LEU A 320 2.53 6.33 3.68
CA LEU A 320 3.66 5.72 2.97
C LEU A 320 3.99 6.44 1.65
N GLN A 321 2.96 6.81 0.88
CA GLN A 321 3.12 7.56 -0.36
C GLN A 321 3.78 8.92 -0.14
N ARG A 322 3.40 9.65 0.92
CA ARG A 322 4.02 10.94 1.26
C ARG A 322 5.44 10.79 1.78
N LEU A 323 5.73 9.71 2.51
CA LEU A 323 7.07 9.40 2.98
C LEU A 323 7.98 8.86 1.88
N GLY A 324 7.43 8.56 0.69
CA GLY A 324 8.19 7.97 -0.42
C GLY A 324 8.63 6.52 -0.14
N VAL A 325 7.90 5.82 0.73
CA VAL A 325 8.19 4.43 1.10
C VAL A 325 7.46 3.48 0.18
N SER A 326 8.18 2.49 -0.37
CA SER A 326 7.64 1.44 -1.22
C SER A 326 7.91 0.07 -0.60
N ALA A 327 6.89 -0.75 -0.39
CA ALA A 327 7.07 -2.12 0.05
C ALA A 327 6.96 -3.08 -1.14
N GLN A 328 7.91 -4.00 -1.26
CA GLN A 328 7.90 -5.09 -2.22
C GLN A 328 7.57 -6.40 -1.50
N VAL A 329 6.60 -7.13 -2.03
CA VAL A 329 6.27 -8.46 -1.51
C VAL A 329 7.19 -9.46 -2.18
N LEU A 330 7.83 -10.26 -1.35
CA LEU A 330 8.76 -11.28 -1.77
C LEU A 330 8.06 -12.63 -1.85
N ASN A 331 8.71 -13.60 -2.49
CA ASN A 331 8.20 -14.95 -2.60
C ASN A 331 7.82 -15.50 -1.21
N GLY A 332 6.59 -15.98 -1.10
CA GLY A 332 6.00 -16.52 0.10
C GLY A 332 4.76 -17.33 -0.25
N THR A 333 4.16 -17.96 0.74
CA THR A 333 2.91 -18.71 0.56
C THR A 333 1.74 -17.79 0.18
N ALA A 334 0.68 -18.40 -0.32
CA ALA A 334 -0.55 -17.68 -0.64
C ALA A 334 -1.20 -17.12 0.63
N LEU A 335 -1.76 -15.91 0.52
CA LEU A 335 -2.60 -15.33 1.57
C LEU A 335 -3.92 -16.13 1.68
N PRO A 336 -4.42 -16.42 2.90
CA PRO A 336 -5.66 -17.15 3.08
C PRO A 336 -6.89 -16.34 2.63
N ALA A 337 -8.01 -17.03 2.40
CA ALA A 337 -9.28 -16.39 2.09
C ALA A 337 -9.75 -15.43 3.20
N VAL A 338 -10.47 -14.37 2.84
CA VAL A 338 -11.07 -13.42 3.80
C VAL A 338 -11.93 -14.14 4.83
N ALA A 339 -12.73 -15.12 4.39
CA ALA A 339 -13.61 -15.93 5.24
C ALA A 339 -12.87 -16.74 6.32
N ALA A 340 -11.55 -16.94 6.18
CA ALA A 340 -10.74 -17.66 7.15
C ALA A 340 -10.29 -16.80 8.35
N ARG A 341 -10.66 -15.51 8.36
CA ARG A 341 -10.48 -14.57 9.49
C ARG A 341 -9.04 -14.57 10.03
N PRO A 342 -8.02 -14.36 9.17
CA PRO A 342 -6.64 -14.60 9.54
C PRO A 342 -6.13 -13.69 10.67
N VAL A 343 -5.18 -14.22 11.44
CA VAL A 343 -4.38 -13.55 12.47
C VAL A 343 -2.93 -13.57 12.00
N PHE A 344 -2.47 -12.43 11.50
CA PHE A 344 -1.11 -12.23 11.04
C PHE A 344 -0.20 -11.94 12.23
N VAL A 345 0.89 -12.71 12.35
CA VAL A 345 1.94 -12.47 13.35
C VAL A 345 3.23 -12.06 12.64
N ALA A 346 3.77 -10.90 12.98
CA ALA A 346 4.93 -10.32 12.30
C ALA A 346 6.02 -9.85 13.26
N ASN A 347 7.25 -9.81 12.76
CA ASN A 347 8.34 -9.09 13.42
C ASN A 347 8.24 -7.58 13.24
N HIS A 348 8.97 -6.83 14.08
CA HIS A 348 8.86 -5.37 14.12
C HIS A 348 10.22 -4.66 14.02
N PRO A 349 10.91 -4.75 12.87
CA PRO A 349 12.28 -4.24 12.72
C PRO A 349 12.43 -2.72 12.87
N THR A 350 11.48 -1.94 12.37
CA THR A 350 11.57 -0.47 12.28
C THR A 350 10.56 0.26 13.18
N GLY A 351 9.57 -0.43 13.73
CA GLY A 351 8.54 0.17 14.55
C GLY A 351 7.36 0.67 13.73
N GLY A 352 6.87 1.87 14.00
CA GLY A 352 5.61 2.37 13.44
C GLY A 352 5.48 2.26 11.91
N LEU A 353 6.60 2.32 11.18
CA LEU A 353 6.61 2.15 9.73
C LEU A 353 6.23 0.72 9.28
N ASP A 354 6.67 -0.32 10.01
CA ASP A 354 6.30 -1.72 9.73
C ASP A 354 4.79 -1.93 9.82
N GLY A 355 4.17 -1.33 10.85
CA GLY A 355 2.72 -1.36 11.06
C GLY A 355 1.98 -0.70 9.90
N LEU A 356 2.46 0.46 9.44
CA LEU A 356 1.87 1.16 8.29
C LEU A 356 2.01 0.35 7.00
N ILE A 357 3.19 -0.25 6.75
CA ILE A 357 3.45 -1.08 5.58
C ILE A 357 2.50 -2.28 5.53
N LEU A 358 2.46 -3.06 6.61
CA LEU A 358 1.62 -4.26 6.65
C LEU A 358 0.14 -3.91 6.63
N LEU A 359 -0.29 -2.83 7.30
CA LEU A 359 -1.68 -2.38 7.21
C LEU A 359 -2.04 -1.99 5.78
N ALA A 360 -1.25 -1.13 5.14
CA ALA A 360 -1.52 -0.67 3.77
C ALA A 360 -1.57 -1.85 2.78
N TRP A 361 -0.64 -2.80 2.92
CA TRP A 361 -0.57 -3.98 2.08
C TRP A 361 -1.75 -4.93 2.32
N LEU A 362 -2.05 -5.28 3.57
CA LEU A 362 -3.18 -6.16 3.90
C LEU A 362 -4.53 -5.52 3.53
N GLN A 363 -4.66 -4.20 3.63
CA GLN A 363 -5.88 -3.46 3.25
C GLN A 363 -6.16 -3.46 1.73
N SER A 364 -5.21 -3.92 0.90
CA SER A 364 -5.44 -4.17 -0.54
C SER A 364 -5.98 -5.57 -0.84
N TYR A 365 -6.03 -6.45 0.16
CA TYR A 365 -6.59 -7.81 0.06
C TYR A 365 -7.83 -7.99 0.93
N TYR A 366 -7.78 -7.48 2.15
CA TYR A 366 -8.78 -7.69 3.17
C TYR A 366 -9.65 -6.45 3.35
N PRO A 367 -10.98 -6.59 3.26
CA PRO A 367 -11.89 -5.48 3.46
C PRO A 367 -11.72 -4.80 4.82
N GLU A 368 -11.45 -5.53 5.90
CA GLU A 368 -11.21 -4.94 7.23
C GLU A 368 -9.94 -5.53 7.84
N VAL A 369 -9.05 -4.65 8.31
CA VAL A 369 -7.80 -5.02 8.96
C VAL A 369 -7.67 -4.22 10.26
N LYS A 370 -7.38 -4.91 11.36
CA LYS A 370 -7.13 -4.33 12.67
C LYS A 370 -5.73 -4.70 13.16
N VAL A 371 -5.01 -3.76 13.76
CA VAL A 371 -3.69 -3.98 14.35
C VAL A 371 -3.76 -3.87 15.87
N VAL A 372 -3.18 -4.85 16.58
CA VAL A 372 -3.04 -4.79 18.03
C VAL A 372 -1.82 -3.94 18.37
N VAL A 373 -2.03 -2.83 19.09
CA VAL A 373 -0.95 -1.89 19.45
C VAL A 373 -1.09 -1.39 20.87
N THR A 374 0.03 -0.98 21.46
CA THR A 374 0.02 -0.60 22.86
C THR A 374 -0.69 0.73 23.12
N ASP A 375 -0.24 1.85 22.53
CA ASP A 375 -0.86 3.15 22.88
C ASP A 375 -0.59 4.27 21.87
N LEU A 376 0.64 4.42 21.36
CA LEU A 376 1.01 5.66 20.64
C LEU A 376 0.22 5.90 19.36
N LEU A 377 -0.16 4.83 18.66
CA LEU A 377 -0.94 4.94 17.43
C LEU A 377 -2.41 5.28 17.70
N THR A 378 -2.93 5.07 18.91
CA THR A 378 -4.30 5.49 19.30
C THR A 378 -4.46 7.01 19.34
N LEU A 379 -3.34 7.73 19.48
CA LEU A 379 -3.29 9.19 19.50
C LEU A 379 -3.43 9.80 18.11
N ILE A 380 -3.29 9.01 17.05
CA ILE A 380 -3.48 9.43 15.65
C ILE A 380 -4.95 9.14 15.31
N PRO A 381 -5.85 10.14 15.22
CA PRO A 381 -7.29 9.88 15.07
C PRO A 381 -7.66 9.05 13.83
N PRO A 382 -7.03 9.25 12.65
CA PRO A 382 -7.24 8.36 11.51
C PRO A 382 -6.79 6.91 11.72
N MET A 383 -6.09 6.56 12.79
CA MET A 383 -5.69 5.18 13.09
C MET A 383 -6.64 4.50 14.09
N LYS A 384 -7.53 5.24 14.76
CA LYS A 384 -8.30 4.72 15.90
C LYS A 384 -9.17 3.51 15.55
N SER A 385 -9.84 3.50 14.39
CA SER A 385 -10.67 2.36 14.00
C SER A 385 -9.88 1.18 13.41
N LEU A 386 -8.59 1.38 13.08
CA LEU A 386 -7.67 0.31 12.69
C LEU A 386 -6.98 -0.32 13.90
N VAL A 387 -7.07 0.28 15.09
CA VAL A 387 -6.25 -0.08 16.24
C VAL A 387 -7.08 -0.82 17.28
N VAL A 388 -6.53 -1.92 17.80
CA VAL A 388 -6.99 -2.62 19.01
C VAL A 388 -6.02 -2.28 20.14
N PRO A 389 -6.41 -1.36 21.05
CA PRO A 389 -5.49 -0.89 22.09
C PRO A 389 -5.33 -1.91 23.22
N VAL A 390 -4.07 -2.15 23.60
CA VAL A 390 -3.68 -3.06 24.69
C VAL A 390 -2.64 -2.43 25.62
N ASP A 391 -2.80 -2.55 26.93
CA ASP A 391 -1.83 -1.99 27.86
C ASP A 391 -0.58 -2.91 27.95
N ARG A 392 0.62 -2.33 27.80
CA ARG A 392 1.91 -3.04 27.81
C ARG A 392 2.37 -3.42 29.21
N TYR A 393 1.98 -2.67 30.23
CA TYR A 393 2.52 -2.82 31.58
C TYR A 393 1.53 -3.51 32.53
N ARG A 394 0.23 -3.54 32.21
CA ARG A 394 -0.78 -4.27 32.97
C ARG A 394 -1.79 -4.96 32.05
N SER A 395 -2.12 -6.20 32.35
CA SER A 395 -3.32 -6.85 31.79
C SER A 395 -4.56 -6.15 32.35
N SER A 396 -5.00 -5.07 31.69
CA SER A 396 -6.24 -4.40 32.07
C SER A 396 -7.44 -5.22 31.59
N ARG A 397 -8.52 -5.27 32.39
CA ARG A 397 -9.79 -5.88 31.96
C ARG A 397 -10.27 -5.29 30.62
N GLN A 398 -9.94 -4.02 30.35
CA GLN A 398 -10.28 -3.36 29.11
C GLN A 398 -9.49 -3.91 27.91
N SER A 399 -8.19 -4.16 28.04
CA SER A 399 -7.38 -4.74 26.96
C SER A 399 -7.88 -6.12 26.56
N VAL A 400 -8.25 -6.96 27.55
CA VAL A 400 -8.86 -8.27 27.29
C VAL A 400 -10.19 -8.13 26.55
N ARG A 401 -11.06 -7.21 26.98
CA ARG A 401 -12.34 -6.94 26.30
C ARG A 401 -12.14 -6.47 24.86
N ASN A 402 -11.21 -5.54 24.62
CA ASN A 402 -10.90 -5.03 23.29
C ASN A 402 -10.40 -6.15 22.36
N LEU A 403 -9.48 -6.99 22.85
CA LEU A 403 -8.95 -8.13 22.11
C LEU A 403 -10.07 -9.13 21.77
N HIS A 404 -10.89 -9.51 22.74
CA HIS A 404 -12.00 -10.43 22.50
C HIS A 404 -13.00 -9.86 21.49
N ALA A 405 -13.37 -8.59 21.62
CA ALA A 405 -14.27 -7.93 20.69
C ALA A 405 -13.68 -7.92 19.27
N ALA A 406 -12.39 -7.59 19.11
CA ALA A 406 -11.74 -7.61 17.81
C ALA A 406 -11.66 -9.01 17.21
N PHE A 407 -11.25 -10.01 18.00
CA PHE A 407 -11.11 -11.40 17.55
C PHE A 407 -12.45 -12.08 17.26
N ALA A 408 -13.56 -11.58 17.83
CA ALA A 408 -14.91 -12.01 17.49
C ALA A 408 -15.37 -11.53 16.09
N THR A 409 -14.82 -10.44 15.57
CA THR A 409 -15.19 -9.92 14.23
C THR A 409 -14.58 -10.73 13.07
N ASP A 410 -15.01 -10.45 11.84
CA ASP A 410 -14.45 -11.00 10.60
C ASP A 410 -13.22 -10.25 10.08
N ALA A 411 -12.83 -9.16 10.72
CA ALA A 411 -11.65 -8.38 10.35
C ALA A 411 -10.38 -9.21 10.43
N ALA A 412 -9.48 -9.11 9.46
CA ALA A 412 -8.13 -9.65 9.59
C ALA A 412 -7.39 -8.93 10.73
N ILE A 413 -6.61 -9.66 11.53
CA ILE A 413 -5.91 -9.11 12.68
C ILE A 413 -4.41 -9.18 12.49
N LEU A 414 -3.72 -8.06 12.65
CA LEU A 414 -2.26 -7.96 12.67
C LEU A 414 -1.77 -7.83 14.12
N VAL A 415 -0.82 -8.68 14.51
CA VAL A 415 -0.19 -8.63 15.84
C VAL A 415 1.33 -8.67 15.69
N PHE A 416 2.02 -7.82 16.45
CA PHE A 416 3.46 -7.87 16.66
C PHE A 416 3.75 -8.55 18.01
N PRO A 417 4.01 -9.86 18.07
CA PRO A 417 3.93 -10.63 19.31
C PRO A 417 4.99 -10.24 20.36
N ALA A 418 6.10 -9.64 19.93
CA ALA A 418 7.14 -9.13 20.83
C ALA A 418 6.71 -7.85 21.61
N GLY A 419 5.70 -7.13 21.11
CA GLY A 419 5.21 -5.87 21.69
C GLY A 419 6.22 -4.71 21.67
N ARG A 420 7.38 -4.89 21.03
CA ARG A 420 8.47 -3.91 20.94
C ARG A 420 9.33 -4.16 19.70
N THR A 421 10.06 -3.14 19.27
CA THR A 421 10.88 -3.20 18.06
C THR A 421 12.07 -4.14 18.21
N ALA A 422 12.44 -4.82 17.12
CA ALA A 422 13.61 -5.69 17.06
C ALA A 422 14.89 -4.93 17.40
N ARG A 423 15.90 -5.63 17.95
CA ARG A 423 17.22 -5.03 18.25
C ARG A 423 18.33 -5.81 17.58
N LYS A 424 19.41 -5.10 17.20
CA LYS A 424 20.63 -5.76 16.75
C LYS A 424 21.33 -6.39 17.94
N GLN A 425 21.49 -7.71 17.91
CA GLN A 425 22.35 -8.46 18.81
C GLN A 425 23.39 -9.19 17.95
N GLN A 426 24.68 -9.01 18.26
CA GLN A 426 25.78 -9.63 17.51
C GLN A 426 25.69 -9.41 15.98
N GLY A 427 25.30 -8.21 15.55
CA GLY A 427 25.17 -7.86 14.13
C GLY A 427 23.88 -8.31 13.44
N LYS A 428 23.11 -9.24 14.03
CA LYS A 428 21.81 -9.72 13.49
C LYS A 428 20.63 -9.00 14.15
N LEU A 429 19.65 -8.58 13.36
CA LEU A 429 18.41 -8.01 13.88
C LEU A 429 17.53 -9.14 14.42
N THR A 430 17.26 -9.14 15.72
CA THR A 430 16.49 -10.19 16.39
C THR A 430 15.34 -9.58 17.19
N ASP A 431 14.17 -10.19 17.04
CA ASP A 431 12.98 -9.85 17.83
C ASP A 431 13.13 -10.40 19.25
N PHE A 432 12.54 -9.70 20.21
CA PHE A 432 12.38 -10.18 21.58
C PHE A 432 11.48 -11.44 21.65
N GLU A 433 11.37 -12.00 22.84
CA GLU A 433 10.45 -13.11 23.13
C GLU A 433 9.03 -12.77 22.69
N TRP A 434 8.40 -13.69 21.97
CA TRP A 434 7.04 -13.57 21.48
C TRP A 434 6.04 -14.03 22.54
N HIS A 435 5.03 -13.20 22.79
CA HIS A 435 3.93 -13.52 23.71
C HIS A 435 2.92 -14.48 23.05
N SER A 436 2.36 -15.39 23.84
CA SER A 436 1.39 -16.41 23.39
C SER A 436 -0.01 -15.92 23.03
N MET A 437 -0.36 -14.66 23.36
CA MET A 437 -1.69 -14.08 23.14
C MET A 437 -2.28 -14.33 21.74
N PRO A 438 -1.54 -14.18 20.62
CA PRO A 438 -2.09 -14.45 19.28
C PRO A 438 -2.56 -15.89 19.12
N VAL A 439 -1.81 -16.86 19.64
CA VAL A 439 -2.14 -18.29 19.59
C VAL A 439 -3.36 -18.59 20.45
N THR A 440 -3.39 -18.07 21.68
CA THR A 440 -4.53 -18.25 22.60
C THR A 440 -5.83 -17.76 21.96
N LEU A 441 -5.83 -16.56 21.38
CA LEU A 441 -7.03 -16.00 20.78
C LEU A 441 -7.35 -16.62 19.41
N ALA A 442 -6.35 -16.98 18.59
CA ALA A 442 -6.58 -17.66 17.33
C ALA A 442 -7.30 -19.00 17.56
N ARG A 443 -6.82 -19.82 18.51
CA ARG A 443 -7.48 -21.06 18.92
C ARG A 443 -8.90 -20.82 19.42
N ARG A 444 -9.06 -19.89 20.37
CA ARG A 444 -10.36 -19.61 21.01
C ARG A 444 -11.44 -19.21 20.01
N PHE A 445 -11.08 -18.44 18.98
CA PHE A 445 -12.02 -17.91 18.00
C PHE A 445 -12.03 -18.68 16.67
N GLY A 446 -11.33 -19.81 16.58
CA GLY A 446 -11.27 -20.66 15.38
C GLY A 446 -10.66 -19.94 14.17
N ARG A 447 -9.57 -19.19 14.38
CA ARG A 447 -8.96 -18.32 13.35
C ARG A 447 -7.65 -18.90 12.86
N LEU A 448 -7.35 -18.70 11.57
CA LEU A 448 -6.05 -19.08 11.00
C LEU A 448 -4.94 -18.17 11.52
N LEU A 449 -3.79 -18.73 11.83
CA LEU A 449 -2.60 -17.98 12.22
C LEU A 449 -1.60 -17.97 11.05
N VAL A 450 -1.10 -16.80 10.69
CA VAL A 450 -0.23 -16.61 9.52
C VAL A 450 1.04 -15.85 9.89
N PRO A 451 2.21 -16.50 9.89
CA PRO A 451 3.47 -15.82 10.11
C PRO A 451 3.85 -14.93 8.92
N ILE A 452 4.32 -13.71 9.20
CA ILE A 452 4.89 -12.78 8.22
C ILE A 452 6.28 -12.38 8.68
N HIS A 453 7.25 -12.41 7.76
CA HIS A 453 8.56 -11.82 7.95
C HIS A 453 8.70 -10.53 7.14
N LEU A 454 8.98 -9.44 7.86
CA LEU A 454 9.39 -8.17 7.30
C LEU A 454 10.91 -8.09 7.28
N GLU A 455 11.44 -8.03 6.06
CA GLU A 455 12.83 -7.68 5.81
C GLU A 455 12.94 -6.15 5.72
N GLY A 456 13.59 -5.58 6.73
CA GLY A 456 13.88 -4.15 6.79
C GLY A 456 15.18 -3.94 7.56
N THR A 457 16.10 -3.19 6.97
CA THR A 457 17.23 -2.63 7.73
C THR A 457 16.94 -1.17 8.01
N ASN A 458 17.00 -0.77 9.28
CA ASN A 458 17.02 0.64 9.62
C ASN A 458 18.30 1.27 9.06
N SER A 459 18.23 2.55 8.67
CA SER A 459 19.39 3.32 8.24
C SER A 459 20.54 3.20 9.26
N ARG A 460 21.80 3.22 8.79
CA ARG A 460 23.02 3.05 9.61
C ARG A 460 23.05 3.99 10.84
N TRP A 461 22.30 5.08 10.80
CA TRP A 461 22.22 6.10 11.85
C TRP A 461 21.33 5.73 13.04
N PHE A 462 20.23 4.96 12.86
CA PHE A 462 19.41 4.49 13.98
C PHE A 462 20.21 3.60 14.93
N HIS A 463 21.10 2.78 14.37
CA HIS A 463 22.04 1.96 15.13
C HIS A 463 23.11 2.80 15.84
N GLY A 464 23.54 3.92 15.24
CA GLY A 464 24.47 4.86 15.87
C GLY A 464 23.91 5.46 17.16
N VAL A 465 22.63 5.84 17.17
CA VAL A 465 21.97 6.40 18.36
C VAL A 465 21.71 5.34 19.44
N ALA A 466 21.32 4.12 19.06
CA ALA A 466 21.17 3.00 19.99
C ALA A 466 22.52 2.57 20.61
N ALA A 467 23.61 2.60 19.84
CA ALA A 467 24.97 2.34 20.32
C ALA A 467 25.48 3.49 21.22
N LEU A 468 25.17 4.75 20.88
CA LEU A 468 25.47 5.91 21.71
C LEU A 468 24.74 5.83 23.06
N ARG A 469 23.48 5.36 23.07
CA ARG A 469 22.71 5.10 24.29
C ARG A 469 23.35 4.03 25.17
N GLN A 470 23.79 2.91 24.59
CA GLN A 470 24.52 1.87 25.33
C GLN A 470 25.85 2.39 25.90
N ARG A 471 26.48 3.35 25.22
CA ARG A 471 27.74 3.98 25.66
C ARG A 471 27.55 5.06 26.75
N PHE A 472 26.38 5.68 26.87
CA PHE A 472 26.12 6.79 27.81
C PHE A 472 25.06 6.51 28.89
N ASN A 473 24.52 5.28 28.98
CA ASN A 473 23.60 4.81 30.03
C ASN A 473 22.38 5.73 30.31
N VAL A 474 21.82 6.34 29.27
CA VAL A 474 20.70 7.30 29.39
C VAL A 474 19.36 6.55 29.44
N ALA A 475 18.61 6.71 30.54
CA ALA A 475 17.30 6.08 30.80
C ALA A 475 16.13 6.64 29.96
N LEU A 476 16.34 7.73 29.21
CA LEU A 476 15.32 8.33 28.36
C LEU A 476 15.17 7.55 27.05
N ASN A 477 13.94 7.19 26.71
CA ASN A 477 13.55 6.55 25.45
C ASN A 477 13.58 7.56 24.27
N LEU A 478 14.70 8.28 24.09
CA LEU A 478 14.91 9.30 23.05
C LEU A 478 14.75 8.75 21.62
N GLU A 479 14.87 7.43 21.45
CA GLU A 479 14.53 6.70 20.23
C GLU A 479 13.10 7.02 19.74
N MET A 480 12.14 7.14 20.65
CA MET A 480 10.75 7.51 20.31
C MET A 480 10.62 8.96 19.85
N ALA A 481 11.43 9.87 20.39
CA ALA A 481 11.38 11.28 20.02
C ALA A 481 11.92 11.50 18.60
N LEU A 482 12.88 10.68 18.14
CA LEU A 482 13.51 10.77 16.81
C LEU A 482 12.74 10.05 15.69
N LEU A 483 11.73 9.24 16.03
CA LEU A 483 10.87 8.55 15.06
C LEU A 483 10.29 9.47 13.99
N PRO A 484 9.76 10.68 14.30
CA PRO A 484 9.17 11.54 13.29
C PRO A 484 10.18 11.99 12.23
N ARG A 485 11.42 12.31 12.62
CA ARG A 485 12.50 12.64 11.67
C ARG A 485 12.92 11.45 10.82
N GLU A 486 13.00 10.25 11.39
CA GLU A 486 13.34 9.06 10.61
C GLU A 486 12.23 8.67 9.62
N LEU A 487 10.97 8.89 9.99
CA LEU A 487 9.83 8.72 9.09
C LEU A 487 9.86 9.74 7.95
N LEU A 488 10.24 10.99 8.21
CA LEU A 488 10.24 12.08 7.23
C LEU A 488 11.46 12.12 6.30
N LYS A 489 12.50 11.32 6.55
CA LYS A 489 13.67 11.25 5.65
C LYS A 489 13.25 10.59 4.33
N PRO A 490 13.36 11.29 3.18
CA PRO A 490 13.13 10.68 1.88
C PRO A 490 14.16 9.58 1.68
N ALA A 491 13.70 8.35 1.67
CA ALA A 491 14.51 7.22 1.24
C ALA A 491 13.54 6.27 0.55
N THR A 492 13.81 5.97 -0.71
CA THR A 492 13.25 4.78 -1.38
C THR A 492 13.72 3.56 -0.59
N ARG A 493 12.99 3.21 0.46
CA ARG A 493 13.23 2.03 1.26
C ARG A 493 12.35 0.95 0.69
N THR A 494 12.95 -0.01 -0.01
CA THR A 494 12.27 -1.24 -0.40
C THR A 494 12.28 -2.18 0.79
N PHE A 495 11.08 -2.50 1.29
CA PHE A 495 10.90 -3.53 2.32
C PHE A 495 10.50 -4.82 1.67
N GLY A 496 11.04 -5.94 2.16
CA GLY A 496 10.62 -7.27 1.76
C GLY A 496 9.53 -7.81 2.68
N VAL A 497 8.45 -8.35 2.10
CA VAL A 497 7.41 -9.05 2.89
C VAL A 497 7.36 -10.50 2.46
N CYS A 498 7.69 -11.43 3.37
CA CYS A 498 7.62 -12.87 3.16
C CYS A 498 6.46 -13.45 3.99
N VAL A 499 5.59 -14.22 3.34
CA VAL A 499 4.45 -14.90 4.00
C VAL A 499 4.81 -16.36 4.26
N GLY A 500 4.59 -16.82 5.48
CA GLY A 500 4.78 -18.21 5.88
C GLY A 500 3.54 -19.07 5.78
N GLU A 501 3.71 -20.37 5.98
CA GLU A 501 2.62 -21.34 5.96
C GLU A 501 1.53 -20.98 6.97
N THR A 502 0.28 -21.08 6.50
CA THR A 502 -0.90 -20.81 7.31
C THR A 502 -1.14 -21.99 8.26
N ILE A 503 -1.34 -21.71 9.54
CA ILE A 503 -1.54 -22.73 10.57
C ILE A 503 -2.99 -22.66 11.04
N ARG A 504 -3.69 -23.80 11.01
CA ARG A 504 -5.09 -23.89 11.44
C ARG A 504 -5.23 -23.94 12.95
N ALA A 505 -6.42 -23.60 13.46
CA ALA A 505 -6.68 -23.63 14.90
C ALA A 505 -6.55 -25.04 15.47
N GLU A 506 -6.99 -26.05 14.72
CA GLU A 506 -6.92 -27.47 15.09
C GLU A 506 -5.46 -27.96 15.11
N GLU A 507 -4.66 -27.54 14.13
CA GLU A 507 -3.23 -27.85 14.05
C GLU A 507 -2.48 -27.24 15.25
N LEU A 508 -2.78 -25.98 15.61
CA LEU A 508 -2.21 -25.33 16.79
C LEU A 508 -2.46 -26.15 18.08
N GLU A 509 -3.58 -26.86 18.18
CA GLU A 509 -3.86 -27.70 19.37
C GLU A 509 -2.89 -28.87 19.51
N GLN A 510 -2.49 -29.45 18.38
CA GLN A 510 -1.64 -30.63 18.32
C GLN A 510 -0.15 -30.28 18.45
N LEU A 511 0.25 -29.03 18.19
CA LEU A 511 1.66 -28.64 18.19
C LEU A 511 2.35 -28.75 19.55
N ALA A 512 1.64 -28.43 20.64
CA ALA A 512 2.20 -28.39 21.99
C ALA A 512 1.10 -28.35 23.06
N PRO A 513 1.40 -28.71 24.32
CA PRO A 513 0.42 -28.74 25.40
C PRO A 513 0.04 -27.34 25.92
N ASN A 514 0.95 -26.37 25.89
CA ASN A 514 0.68 -24.99 26.35
C ASN A 514 0.89 -23.94 25.25
N ASP A 515 0.19 -22.79 25.38
CA ASP A 515 0.18 -21.74 24.35
C ASP A 515 1.54 -21.06 24.15
N GLN A 516 2.41 -21.01 25.17
CA GLN A 516 3.75 -20.44 25.04
C GLN A 516 4.65 -21.33 24.18
N GLN A 517 4.58 -22.65 24.37
CA GLN A 517 5.28 -23.63 23.54
C GLN A 517 4.73 -23.65 22.11
N ARG A 518 3.40 -23.56 21.94
CA ARG A 518 2.79 -23.39 20.62
C ARG A 518 3.32 -22.14 19.92
N MET A 519 3.41 -21.02 20.63
CA MET A 519 3.99 -19.78 20.10
C MET A 519 5.47 -19.95 19.73
N ALA A 520 6.23 -20.75 20.48
CA ALA A 520 7.61 -21.08 20.13
C ALA A 520 7.71 -21.89 18.83
N VAL A 521 6.77 -22.82 18.56
CA VAL A 521 6.70 -23.55 17.28
C VAL A 521 6.35 -22.60 16.13
N VAL A 522 5.41 -21.67 16.35
CA VAL A 522 5.08 -20.60 15.38
C VAL A 522 6.31 -19.71 15.13
N ARG A 523 7.06 -19.35 16.17
CA ARG A 523 8.32 -18.61 16.05
C ARG A 523 9.35 -19.39 15.24
N ALA A 524 9.46 -20.69 15.44
CA ALA A 524 10.38 -21.54 14.66
C ALA A 524 9.96 -21.61 13.18
N HIS A 525 8.66 -21.65 12.86
CA HIS A 525 8.16 -21.52 11.48
C HIS A 525 8.55 -20.18 10.88
N TYR A 526 8.33 -19.09 11.62
CA TYR A 526 8.77 -17.76 11.24
C TYR A 526 10.29 -17.68 11.01
N ASP A 527 11.10 -18.29 11.87
CA ASP A 527 12.57 -18.24 11.75
C ASP A 527 13.05 -18.95 10.48
N ARG A 528 12.31 -19.92 9.94
CA ARG A 528 12.61 -20.53 8.62
C ARG A 528 12.42 -19.54 7.47
N LEU A 529 11.50 -18.58 7.60
CA LEU A 529 11.29 -17.49 6.61
C LEU A 529 12.47 -16.52 6.57
N THR A 530 13.24 -16.42 7.66
CA THR A 530 14.38 -15.48 7.77
C THR A 530 15.68 -16.00 7.11
N ARG A 531 15.68 -17.22 6.58
CA ARG A 531 16.82 -17.74 5.80
C ARG A 531 16.74 -17.14 4.40
N PRO A 532 17.83 -16.55 3.88
CA PRO A 532 17.79 -15.83 2.61
C PRO A 532 17.29 -16.75 1.51
N HIS A 533 16.16 -16.41 0.90
CA HIS A 533 15.71 -17.05 -0.33
C HIS A 533 16.81 -16.82 -1.40
N PRO A 534 17.19 -17.79 -2.24
CA PRO A 534 18.28 -17.61 -3.22
C PRO A 534 18.08 -16.38 -4.13
N ALA A 535 16.81 -16.07 -4.46
CA ALA A 535 16.42 -14.87 -5.20
C ALA A 535 16.75 -13.54 -4.47
N LEU A 536 16.76 -13.52 -3.14
CA LEU A 536 17.07 -12.35 -2.31
C LEU A 536 18.56 -11.98 -2.36
N ALA A 537 19.45 -12.97 -2.38
CA ALA A 537 20.88 -12.72 -2.52
C ALA A 537 21.21 -12.00 -3.84
N GLN A 538 20.46 -12.29 -4.91
CA GLN A 538 20.63 -11.70 -6.23
C GLN A 538 19.98 -10.31 -6.36
N ALA A 539 18.78 -10.12 -5.80
CA ALA A 539 18.10 -8.81 -5.80
C ALA A 539 18.85 -7.78 -4.92
N MET A 540 19.31 -8.19 -3.73
CA MET A 540 20.05 -7.30 -2.82
C MET A 540 21.44 -6.94 -3.36
N SER A 541 22.14 -7.87 -4.01
CA SER A 541 23.44 -7.56 -4.64
C SER A 541 23.29 -6.57 -5.81
N SER A 542 22.20 -6.65 -6.58
CA SER A 542 21.91 -5.68 -7.65
C SER A 542 21.54 -4.28 -7.15
N LEU A 543 20.96 -4.16 -5.95
CA LEU A 543 20.64 -2.89 -5.29
C LEU A 543 21.88 -2.24 -4.65
N VAL A 544 22.74 -3.04 -4.01
CA VAL A 544 23.99 -2.55 -3.38
C VAL A 544 24.98 -2.04 -4.44
N LEU A 545 25.07 -2.69 -5.60
CA LEU A 545 25.97 -2.25 -6.68
C LEU A 545 25.58 -0.89 -7.27
N LYS A 546 24.31 -0.47 -7.17
CA LYS A 546 23.87 0.87 -7.63
C LYS A 546 24.17 2.00 -6.65
N GLU A 547 24.30 1.72 -5.35
CA GLU A 547 24.69 2.75 -4.36
C GLU A 547 26.20 2.97 -4.27
N THR A 548 27.01 2.03 -4.75
CA THR A 548 28.48 2.15 -4.77
C THR A 548 29.04 2.61 -6.11
N SER A 549 28.19 2.89 -7.10
CA SER A 549 28.59 3.38 -8.43
C SER A 549 27.73 4.56 -8.89
N SER A 550 27.78 5.66 -8.13
CA SER A 550 27.47 7.01 -8.62
C SER A 550 28.15 8.07 -7.78
#